data_AF-A0A2S5TD52-F1
#
_entry.id   AF-A0A2S5TD52-F1
#
_cell.length_a   1.000
_cell.length_b   1.000
_cell.length_c   1.000
_cell.angle_alpha   90.00
_cell.angle_beta   90.00
_cell.angle_gamma   90.00
#
_symmetry.space_group_name_H-M   'P 1'
#
loop_
_entity.id
_entity.type
_entity.pdbx_description
1 polymer ?
#
loop_
_entity_poly.entity_id
_entity_poly.type
_entity_poly.pdbx_seq_one_letter_code
_entity_poly.pdbx_strand_id
1 'polypeptide(L)'
;MEAGIRPIAVGIVAAYLLAGAGVLAAAWLRTGRIDQPATLAIAGLALIAGLVMAALLSMMRDPRGMVFFGVFFGLVVLPQVLAFGLFPDRLLRQDPLPAPAGTPAPERIPGADAPLQVTDLTPGVLDARRALLSVYADGSQVIEVIYDGEAQARLRFLAEYQNQPPPLESLGRYSGVLTQEERHASFHAVDGRRLLRITAVDRAILEHRLRGMDAPPPGPAASAAAATPPEPPVAVLAAALVLYSLFVAWVFLRLATWAASHAAMPGVPVQTATALRQRLLRLGRQDLPFTVRPGDAPQELIAEWRHAEATWLDLMRLRHVNRVVRYRLRLDEDRAQVRVREFQAAFDASAGAGGADLSYRATWGVSFFDRRVEGVLGLQLRDGKPTGEIAHAWRFDIDEMRSPLVQVITAAGWEWRHVLVDARWL
;
A
#
# COMPACT_ATOMS: atom_id res chain seq x y z
N MET A 1 -18.97 -0.19 30.85
CA MET A 1 -18.95 0.06 29.38
C MET A 1 -18.13 -0.98 28.60
N GLU A 2 -17.07 -1.57 29.19
CA GLU A 2 -16.24 -2.59 28.53
C GLU A 2 -16.99 -3.86 28.09
N ALA A 3 -18.02 -4.27 28.85
CA ALA A 3 -18.84 -5.45 28.52
C ALA A 3 -19.54 -5.37 27.15
N GLY A 4 -19.72 -4.16 26.59
CA GLY A 4 -20.39 -3.97 25.29
C GLY A 4 -19.48 -4.02 24.06
N ILE A 5 -18.15 -3.88 24.21
CA ILE A 5 -17.26 -3.71 23.04
C ILE A 5 -16.79 -5.06 22.48
N ARG A 6 -16.56 -6.04 23.35
CA ARG A 6 -16.14 -7.39 22.93
C ARG A 6 -17.12 -8.06 21.94
N PRO A 7 -18.45 -8.02 22.09
CA PRO A 7 -19.35 -8.60 21.09
C PRO A 7 -19.27 -7.87 19.74
N ILE A 8 -19.03 -6.55 19.73
CA ILE A 8 -18.81 -5.79 18.48
C ILE A 8 -17.55 -6.29 17.78
N ALA A 9 -16.45 -6.45 18.52
CA ALA A 9 -15.20 -7.00 17.99
C ALA A 9 -15.38 -8.40 17.39
N VAL A 10 -16.08 -9.29 18.09
CA VAL A 10 -16.40 -10.64 17.58
C VAL A 10 -17.26 -10.57 16.32
N GLY A 11 -18.25 -9.67 16.29
CA GLY A 11 -19.09 -9.42 15.12
C GLY A 11 -18.27 -8.97 13.90
N ILE A 12 -17.28 -8.11 14.09
CA ILE A 12 -16.37 -7.68 13.02
C ILE A 12 -15.57 -8.86 12.46
N VAL A 13 -14.97 -9.70 13.33
CA VAL A 13 -14.25 -10.91 12.88
C VAL A 13 -15.16 -11.81 12.06
N ALA A 14 -16.36 -12.09 12.58
CA ALA A 14 -17.33 -12.91 11.90
C ALA A 14 -17.71 -12.32 10.53
N ALA A 15 -17.90 -11.00 10.44
CA ALA A 15 -18.23 -10.31 9.20
C ALA A 15 -17.14 -10.50 8.13
N TYR A 16 -15.85 -10.41 8.47
CA TYR A 16 -14.76 -10.65 7.51
C TYR A 16 -14.71 -12.09 7.03
N LEU A 17 -14.83 -13.04 7.95
CA LEU A 17 -14.81 -14.47 7.61
C LEU A 17 -16.00 -14.85 6.73
N LEU A 18 -17.19 -14.33 7.06
CA LEU A 18 -18.39 -14.52 6.25
C LEU A 18 -18.30 -13.82 4.89
N ALA A 19 -17.69 -12.63 4.80
CA ALA A 19 -17.47 -11.96 3.53
C ALA A 19 -16.55 -12.77 2.61
N GLY A 20 -15.43 -13.30 3.13
CA GLY A 20 -14.52 -14.16 2.38
C GLY A 20 -15.19 -15.45 1.91
N ALA A 21 -15.91 -16.13 2.80
CA ALA A 21 -16.69 -17.32 2.46
C ALA A 21 -17.81 -17.01 1.44
N GLY A 22 -18.46 -15.85 1.57
CA GLY A 22 -19.49 -15.36 0.65
C GLY A 22 -18.96 -15.12 -0.77
N VAL A 23 -17.76 -14.55 -0.90
CA VAL A 23 -17.09 -14.37 -2.21
C VAL A 23 -16.84 -15.72 -2.88
N LEU A 24 -16.34 -16.72 -2.14
CA LEU A 24 -16.11 -18.07 -2.67
C LEU A 24 -17.42 -18.75 -3.08
N ALA A 25 -18.46 -18.66 -2.24
CA ALA A 25 -19.77 -19.24 -2.52
C ALA A 25 -20.41 -18.59 -3.76
N ALA A 26 -20.34 -17.26 -3.87
CA ALA A 26 -20.88 -16.53 -5.02
C ALA A 26 -20.15 -16.90 -6.33
N ALA A 27 -18.82 -17.02 -6.29
CA ALA A 27 -18.03 -17.44 -7.45
C ALA A 27 -18.37 -18.87 -7.89
N TRP A 28 -18.49 -19.80 -6.92
CA TRP A 28 -18.90 -21.18 -7.19
C TRP A 28 -20.31 -21.25 -7.79
N LEU A 29 -21.30 -20.59 -7.18
CA LEU A 29 -22.68 -20.60 -7.65
C LEU A 29 -22.81 -20.04 -9.07
N ARG A 30 -21.97 -19.07 -9.44
CA ARG A 30 -22.05 -18.39 -10.74
C ARG A 30 -21.28 -19.10 -11.84
N THR A 31 -20.10 -19.64 -11.54
CA THR A 31 -19.17 -20.16 -12.56
C THR A 31 -18.89 -21.66 -12.44
N GLY A 32 -19.33 -22.30 -11.35
CA GLY A 32 -18.93 -23.66 -10.98
C GLY A 32 -17.45 -23.79 -10.59
N ARG A 33 -16.74 -22.66 -10.47
CA ARG A 33 -15.29 -22.60 -10.25
C ARG A 33 -14.94 -21.55 -9.20
N ILE A 34 -13.89 -21.83 -8.43
CA ILE A 34 -13.33 -20.91 -7.42
C ILE A 34 -11.86 -20.59 -7.67
N ASP A 35 -11.24 -21.26 -8.64
CA ASP A 35 -9.81 -21.19 -8.94
C ASP A 35 -9.42 -19.94 -9.74
N GLN A 36 -10.37 -19.04 -10.00
CA GLN A 36 -10.09 -17.76 -10.63
C GLN A 36 -9.19 -16.92 -9.71
N PRO A 37 -8.08 -16.37 -10.22
CA PRO A 37 -7.09 -15.68 -9.38
C PRO A 37 -7.69 -14.45 -8.67
N ALA A 38 -8.59 -13.71 -9.34
CA ALA A 38 -9.26 -12.56 -8.73
C ALA A 38 -10.18 -12.97 -7.56
N THR A 39 -10.94 -14.05 -7.72
CA THR A 39 -11.78 -14.62 -6.65
C THR A 39 -10.94 -15.03 -5.45
N LEU A 40 -9.86 -15.77 -5.68
CA LEU A 40 -8.96 -16.22 -4.62
C LEU A 40 -8.27 -15.04 -3.93
N ALA A 41 -7.84 -14.02 -4.68
CA ALA A 41 -7.21 -12.84 -4.11
C ALA A 41 -8.16 -12.08 -3.17
N ILE A 42 -9.41 -11.85 -3.59
CA ILE A 42 -10.38 -11.09 -2.80
C ILE A 42 -10.88 -11.88 -1.61
N ALA A 43 -11.24 -13.16 -1.81
CA ALA A 43 -11.64 -14.03 -0.72
C ALA A 43 -10.48 -14.22 0.29
N GLY A 44 -9.27 -14.44 -0.22
CA GLY A 44 -8.06 -14.55 0.57
C GLY A 44 -7.81 -13.30 1.40
N LEU A 45 -7.91 -12.11 0.81
CA LEU A 45 -7.76 -10.84 1.53
C LEU A 45 -8.75 -10.71 2.69
N ALA A 46 -10.04 -11.03 2.46
CA ALA A 46 -11.07 -10.95 3.51
C ALA A 46 -10.86 -12.00 4.62
N LEU A 47 -10.50 -13.24 4.27
CA LEU A 47 -10.22 -14.31 5.23
C LEU A 47 -8.97 -14.01 6.07
N ILE A 48 -7.88 -13.59 5.42
CA ILE A 48 -6.64 -13.18 6.10
C ILE A 48 -6.93 -12.02 7.04
N ALA A 49 -7.68 -11.01 6.60
CA ALA A 49 -8.10 -9.92 7.47
C ALA A 49 -8.88 -10.44 8.68
N GLY A 50 -9.88 -11.32 8.49
CA GLY A 50 -10.64 -11.94 9.58
C GLY A 50 -9.77 -12.70 10.58
N LEU A 51 -8.80 -13.49 10.10
CA LEU A 51 -7.86 -14.23 10.94
C LEU A 51 -6.91 -13.31 11.72
N VAL A 52 -6.36 -12.28 11.07
CA VAL A 52 -5.53 -11.26 11.71
C VAL A 52 -6.34 -10.54 12.79
N MET A 53 -7.58 -10.18 12.51
CA MET A 53 -8.48 -9.55 13.47
C MET A 53 -8.79 -10.48 14.66
N ALA A 54 -8.94 -11.78 14.43
CA ALA A 54 -9.13 -12.77 15.50
C ALA A 54 -7.89 -12.91 16.38
N ALA A 55 -6.70 -12.91 15.78
CA ALA A 55 -5.43 -12.92 16.52
C ALA A 55 -5.24 -11.64 17.33
N LEU A 56 -5.54 -10.47 16.76
CA LEU A 56 -5.50 -9.20 17.49
C LEU A 56 -6.48 -9.20 18.67
N LEU A 57 -7.68 -9.77 18.49
CA LEU A 57 -8.67 -9.88 19.56
C LEU A 57 -8.20 -10.79 20.72
N SER A 58 -7.37 -11.79 20.46
CA SER A 58 -6.81 -12.64 21.52
C SER A 58 -5.58 -12.03 22.19
N MET A 59 -4.80 -11.23 21.46
CA MET A 59 -3.56 -10.62 21.96
C MET A 59 -3.80 -9.31 22.72
N MET A 60 -4.81 -8.52 22.36
CA MET A 60 -5.05 -7.21 22.97
C MET A 60 -5.99 -7.30 24.18
N ARG A 61 -5.59 -6.63 25.27
CA ARG A 61 -6.42 -6.51 26.49
C ARG A 61 -7.65 -5.63 26.26
N ASP A 62 -7.50 -4.54 25.50
CA ASP A 62 -8.61 -3.66 25.13
C ASP A 62 -9.07 -3.96 23.68
N PRO A 63 -10.31 -4.41 23.46
CA PRO A 63 -10.85 -4.68 22.13
C PRO A 63 -11.09 -3.41 21.29
N ARG A 64 -10.98 -2.19 21.84
CA ARG A 64 -11.18 -0.96 21.06
C ARG A 64 -10.20 -0.79 19.93
N GLY A 65 -8.92 -1.11 20.15
CA GLY A 65 -7.90 -1.10 19.09
C GLY A 65 -8.28 -2.05 17.96
N MET A 66 -8.86 -3.21 18.31
CA MET A 66 -9.33 -4.21 17.36
C MET A 66 -10.52 -3.65 16.56
N VAL A 67 -11.52 -3.07 17.23
CA VAL A 67 -12.67 -2.46 16.55
C VAL A 67 -12.21 -1.36 15.58
N PHE A 68 -11.26 -0.51 15.99
CA PHE A 68 -10.66 0.51 15.13
C PHE A 68 -10.05 -0.09 13.86
N PHE A 69 -9.13 -1.05 13.99
CA PHE A 69 -8.50 -1.68 12.83
C PHE A 69 -9.55 -2.39 11.96
N GLY A 70 -10.49 -3.08 12.57
CA GLY A 70 -11.53 -3.81 11.88
C GLY A 70 -12.44 -2.93 11.04
N VAL A 71 -12.89 -1.79 11.57
CA VAL A 71 -13.68 -0.81 10.82
C VAL A 71 -12.84 -0.15 9.73
N PHE A 72 -11.59 0.22 10.03
CA PHE A 72 -10.70 0.87 9.06
C PHE A 72 -10.37 -0.04 7.88
N PHE A 73 -9.94 -1.28 8.13
CA PHE A 73 -9.77 -2.27 7.08
C PHE A 73 -11.07 -2.52 6.33
N GLY A 74 -12.22 -2.36 7.00
CA GLY A 74 -13.53 -2.65 6.42
C GLY A 74 -13.84 -1.62 5.35
N LEU A 75 -13.56 -0.34 5.66
CA LEU A 75 -13.62 0.74 4.67
C LEU A 75 -12.64 0.53 3.51
N VAL A 76 -11.49 -0.08 3.71
CA VAL A 76 -10.55 -0.30 2.58
C VAL A 76 -10.95 -1.52 1.74
N VAL A 77 -11.35 -2.62 2.37
CA VAL A 77 -11.59 -3.92 1.72
C VAL A 77 -13.00 -4.03 1.16
N LEU A 78 -14.03 -3.52 1.87
CA LEU A 78 -15.43 -3.68 1.48
C LEU A 78 -15.74 -3.09 0.10
N PRO A 79 -15.23 -1.90 -0.30
CA PRO A 79 -15.45 -1.39 -1.66
C PRO A 79 -14.90 -2.31 -2.73
N GLN A 80 -13.79 -3.01 -2.49
CA GLN A 80 -13.21 -3.96 -3.45
C GLN A 80 -14.08 -5.22 -3.57
N VAL A 81 -14.56 -5.73 -2.43
CA VAL A 81 -15.50 -6.87 -2.40
C VAL A 81 -16.81 -6.51 -3.11
N LEU A 82 -17.35 -5.31 -2.85
CA LEU A 82 -18.56 -4.81 -3.52
C LEU A 82 -18.34 -4.59 -5.01
N ALA A 83 -17.21 -4.01 -5.41
CA ALA A 83 -16.87 -3.82 -6.82
C ALA A 83 -16.78 -5.16 -7.56
N PHE A 84 -16.21 -6.18 -6.92
CA PHE A 84 -16.17 -7.54 -7.48
C PHE A 84 -17.55 -8.18 -7.60
N GLY A 85 -18.40 -8.03 -6.58
CA GLY A 85 -19.77 -8.53 -6.62
C GLY A 85 -20.66 -7.84 -7.66
N LEU A 86 -20.50 -6.52 -7.83
CA LEU A 86 -21.32 -5.70 -8.73
C LEU A 86 -20.82 -5.70 -10.18
N PHE A 87 -19.51 -5.81 -10.41
CA PHE A 87 -18.89 -5.73 -11.74
C PHE A 87 -17.96 -6.91 -12.07
N PRO A 88 -18.38 -8.16 -11.84
CA PRO A 88 -17.51 -9.32 -12.06
C PRO A 88 -17.11 -9.44 -13.53
N ASP A 89 -18.01 -9.13 -14.47
CA ASP A 89 -17.73 -9.30 -15.90
C ASP A 89 -16.68 -8.31 -16.45
N ARG A 90 -16.45 -7.18 -15.77
CA ARG A 90 -15.38 -6.24 -16.13
C ARG A 90 -14.02 -6.63 -15.53
N LEU A 91 -14.04 -7.21 -14.33
CA LEU A 91 -12.82 -7.63 -13.63
C LEU A 91 -12.35 -9.04 -14.05
N LEU A 92 -13.28 -9.89 -14.50
CA LEU A 92 -13.05 -11.27 -14.89
C LEU A 92 -12.98 -11.48 -16.40
N ARG A 93 -13.29 -10.46 -17.22
CA ARG A 93 -12.94 -10.49 -18.65
C ARG A 93 -11.42 -10.41 -18.78
N GLN A 94 -10.79 -11.56 -18.69
CA GLN A 94 -9.74 -11.87 -19.62
C GLN A 94 -10.49 -12.07 -20.94
N ASP A 95 -10.38 -11.12 -21.88
CA ASP A 95 -10.81 -11.40 -23.24
C ASP A 95 -10.16 -12.73 -23.62
N PRO A 96 -10.94 -13.79 -23.91
CA PRO A 96 -10.37 -15.07 -24.20
C PRO A 96 -9.38 -14.83 -25.34
N LEU A 97 -8.10 -15.14 -25.09
CA LEU A 97 -7.14 -15.28 -26.18
C LEU A 97 -7.85 -16.15 -27.21
N PRO A 98 -8.01 -15.68 -28.46
CA PRO A 98 -8.75 -16.42 -29.47
C PRO A 98 -8.19 -17.84 -29.44
N ALA A 99 -9.08 -18.82 -29.20
CA ALA A 99 -8.68 -20.21 -29.13
C ALA A 99 -7.83 -20.48 -30.39
N PRO A 100 -6.62 -21.07 -30.28
CA PRO A 100 -5.86 -21.41 -31.46
C PRO A 100 -6.77 -22.25 -32.33
N ALA A 101 -7.24 -21.66 -33.44
CA ALA A 101 -8.15 -22.32 -34.34
C ALA A 101 -7.42 -23.59 -34.78
N GLY A 102 -7.97 -24.75 -34.38
CA GLY A 102 -7.40 -26.04 -34.73
C GLY A 102 -7.14 -26.02 -36.23
N THR A 103 -5.88 -26.22 -36.60
CA THR A 103 -5.32 -25.95 -37.92
C THR A 103 -6.26 -26.38 -39.04
N PRO A 104 -7.05 -25.47 -39.63
CA PRO A 104 -7.73 -25.79 -40.86
C PRO A 104 -6.65 -25.76 -41.96
N ALA A 105 -6.68 -26.75 -42.85
CA ALA A 105 -5.91 -26.71 -44.08
C ALA A 105 -6.12 -25.35 -44.79
N PRO A 106 -5.13 -24.84 -45.53
CA PRO A 106 -5.11 -23.47 -46.03
C PRO A 106 -6.13 -23.28 -47.16
N GLU A 107 -7.39 -23.14 -46.79
CA GLU A 107 -8.43 -22.59 -47.64
C GLU A 107 -8.38 -21.07 -47.46
N ARG A 108 -8.14 -20.35 -48.57
CA ARG A 108 -8.04 -18.88 -48.57
C ARG A 108 -9.33 -18.29 -48.00
N ILE A 109 -9.30 -17.86 -46.74
CA ILE A 109 -10.39 -17.09 -46.14
C ILE A 109 -10.38 -15.71 -46.81
N PRO A 110 -11.43 -15.34 -47.59
CA PRO A 110 -11.56 -13.99 -48.11
C PRO A 110 -11.74 -13.04 -46.94
N GLY A 111 -10.77 -12.13 -46.72
CA GLY A 111 -10.76 -11.19 -45.59
C GLY A 111 -9.58 -11.34 -44.60
N ALA A 112 -8.66 -12.30 -44.82
CA ALA A 112 -7.48 -12.50 -43.96
C ALA A 112 -6.49 -11.31 -43.90
N ASP A 113 -6.65 -10.34 -44.79
CA ASP A 113 -5.79 -9.15 -44.89
C ASP A 113 -6.33 -7.94 -44.11
N ALA A 114 -7.57 -7.99 -43.61
CA ALA A 114 -8.12 -6.94 -42.75
C ALA A 114 -7.83 -7.25 -41.27
N PRO A 115 -7.40 -6.26 -40.47
CA PRO A 115 -7.22 -6.45 -39.04
C PRO A 115 -8.58 -6.67 -38.35
N LEU A 116 -8.65 -7.66 -37.46
CA LEU A 116 -9.81 -7.90 -36.59
C LEU A 116 -9.96 -6.80 -35.55
N GLN A 117 -8.84 -6.29 -35.05
CA GLN A 117 -8.78 -5.25 -34.04
C GLN A 117 -7.63 -4.30 -34.36
N VAL A 118 -7.89 -2.99 -34.21
CA VAL A 118 -6.89 -1.94 -34.30
C VAL A 118 -6.96 -1.12 -33.02
N THR A 119 -5.85 -1.09 -32.28
CA THR A 119 -5.71 -0.34 -31.02
C THR A 119 -4.75 0.82 -31.24
N ASP A 120 -5.18 2.03 -30.89
CA ASP A 120 -4.32 3.21 -30.91
C ASP A 120 -3.40 3.22 -29.68
N LEU A 121 -2.10 3.03 -29.93
CA LEU A 121 -1.04 3.04 -28.93
C LEU A 121 -0.39 4.42 -28.78
N THR A 122 -0.77 5.41 -29.59
CA THR A 122 -0.13 6.74 -29.63
C THR A 122 0.03 7.38 -28.25
N PRO A 123 -0.96 7.33 -27.31
CA PRO A 123 -0.80 7.91 -25.97
C PRO A 123 0.32 7.28 -25.12
N GLY A 124 0.73 6.05 -25.42
CA GLY A 124 1.73 5.30 -24.66
C GLY A 124 3.13 5.26 -25.28
N VAL A 125 3.29 5.74 -26.52
CA VAL A 125 4.57 5.69 -27.24
C VAL A 125 5.19 7.07 -27.32
N LEU A 126 6.31 7.25 -26.62
CA LEU A 126 7.02 8.53 -26.56
C LEU A 126 7.41 9.01 -27.98
N ASP A 127 7.02 10.24 -28.29
CA ASP A 127 7.30 10.94 -29.55
C ASP A 127 6.76 10.28 -30.83
N ALA A 128 5.82 9.34 -30.72
CA ALA A 128 5.15 8.80 -31.90
C ALA A 128 4.10 9.80 -32.42
N ARG A 129 4.13 10.06 -33.73
CA ARG A 129 3.04 10.77 -34.40
C ARG A 129 1.78 9.90 -34.50
N ARG A 130 1.98 8.59 -34.66
CA ARG A 130 0.95 7.57 -34.69
C ARG A 130 1.57 6.24 -34.28
N ALA A 131 0.93 5.50 -33.39
CA ALA A 131 1.29 4.12 -33.07
C ALA A 131 0.04 3.26 -33.10
N LEU A 132 0.03 2.20 -33.91
CA LEU A 132 -1.09 1.28 -34.02
C LEU A 132 -0.65 -0.15 -33.74
N LEU A 133 -1.46 -0.88 -32.98
CA LEU A 133 -1.42 -2.33 -32.89
C LEU A 133 -2.59 -2.91 -33.67
N SER A 134 -2.29 -3.71 -34.68
CA SER A 134 -3.27 -4.41 -35.50
C SER A 134 -3.18 -5.92 -35.24
N VAL A 135 -4.29 -6.56 -34.92
CA VAL A 135 -4.39 -8.01 -34.68
C VAL A 135 -5.18 -8.64 -35.81
N TYR A 136 -4.66 -9.70 -36.42
CA TYR A 136 -5.24 -10.37 -37.58
C TYR A 136 -5.81 -11.75 -37.24
N ALA A 137 -6.66 -12.27 -38.12
CA ALA A 137 -7.34 -13.56 -37.94
C ALA A 137 -6.40 -14.77 -37.93
N ASP A 138 -5.22 -14.65 -38.57
CA ASP A 138 -4.16 -15.66 -38.56
C ASP A 138 -3.32 -15.64 -37.26
N GLY A 139 -3.70 -14.82 -36.28
CA GLY A 139 -2.99 -14.65 -35.02
C GLY A 139 -1.76 -13.74 -35.12
N SER A 140 -1.44 -13.20 -36.30
CA SER A 140 -0.35 -12.24 -36.43
C SER A 140 -0.72 -10.89 -35.82
N GLN A 141 0.28 -10.22 -35.27
CA GLN A 141 0.18 -8.89 -34.69
C GLN A 141 1.17 -7.98 -35.39
N VAL A 142 0.71 -6.80 -35.80
CA VAL A 142 1.54 -5.77 -36.43
C VAL A 142 1.48 -4.52 -35.59
N ILE A 143 2.62 -4.12 -35.05
CA ILE A 143 2.82 -2.82 -34.41
C ILE A 143 3.50 -1.92 -35.43
N GLU A 144 2.82 -0.85 -35.82
CA GLU A 144 3.34 0.20 -36.69
C GLU A 144 3.46 1.50 -35.90
N VAL A 145 4.67 2.06 -35.82
CA VAL A 145 4.92 3.34 -35.18
C VAL A 145 5.53 4.30 -36.19
N ILE A 146 4.91 5.46 -36.37
CA ILE A 146 5.36 6.52 -37.27
C ILE A 146 5.91 7.68 -36.43
N TYR A 147 7.16 8.04 -36.68
CA TYR A 147 7.88 9.11 -35.99
C TYR A 147 7.98 10.39 -36.83
N ASP A 148 8.51 11.46 -36.22
CA ASP A 148 8.72 12.74 -36.89
C ASP A 148 9.87 12.74 -37.90
N GLY A 149 10.82 11.82 -37.74
CA GLY A 149 11.94 11.65 -38.66
C GLY A 149 12.49 10.22 -38.65
N GLU A 150 13.20 9.86 -39.72
CA GLU A 150 13.87 8.56 -39.85
C GLU A 150 14.92 8.35 -38.75
N ALA A 151 15.67 9.39 -38.41
CA ALA A 151 16.66 9.34 -37.34
C ALA A 151 16.04 8.92 -35.99
N GLN A 152 14.81 9.36 -35.71
CA GLN A 152 14.09 9.03 -34.49
C GLN A 152 13.60 7.58 -34.49
N ALA A 153 13.04 7.11 -35.62
CA ALA A 153 12.64 5.71 -35.79
C ALA A 153 13.84 4.77 -35.63
N ARG A 154 14.98 5.13 -36.22
CA ARG A 154 16.23 4.37 -36.11
C ARG A 154 16.81 4.38 -34.70
N LEU A 155 16.75 5.51 -34.01
CA LEU A 155 17.20 5.61 -32.61
C LEU A 155 16.33 4.71 -31.70
N ARG A 156 15.02 4.68 -31.91
CA ARG A 156 14.09 3.82 -31.14
C ARG A 156 14.33 2.34 -31.40
N PHE A 157 14.56 1.97 -32.66
CA PHE A 157 14.96 0.61 -33.04
C PHE A 157 16.26 0.18 -32.34
N LEU A 158 17.30 1.02 -32.39
CA LEU A 158 18.58 0.71 -31.75
C LEU A 158 18.46 0.64 -30.22
N ALA A 159 17.64 1.50 -29.61
CA ALA A 159 17.43 1.52 -28.17
C ALA A 159 16.84 0.19 -27.65
N GLU A 160 15.96 -0.47 -28.42
CA GLU A 160 15.40 -1.78 -28.05
C GLU A 160 16.48 -2.87 -27.96
N TYR A 161 17.55 -2.77 -28.76
CA TYR A 161 18.68 -3.70 -28.77
C TYR A 161 19.94 -3.15 -28.08
N GLN A 162 19.80 -2.19 -27.16
CA GLN A 162 20.92 -1.59 -26.43
C GLN A 162 22.06 -1.08 -27.36
N ASN A 163 21.69 -0.53 -28.52
CA ASN A 163 22.58 -0.08 -29.60
C ASN A 163 23.43 -1.18 -30.27
N GLN A 164 23.11 -2.46 -30.06
CA GLN A 164 23.79 -3.61 -30.67
C GLN A 164 22.75 -4.60 -31.24
N PRO A 165 22.09 -4.27 -32.36
CA PRO A 165 21.12 -5.18 -32.96
C PRO A 165 21.82 -6.46 -33.45
N PRO A 166 21.13 -7.62 -33.40
CA PRO A 166 21.56 -8.82 -34.09
C PRO A 166 21.75 -8.59 -35.60
N PRO A 167 22.39 -9.54 -36.31
CA PRO A 167 22.52 -9.46 -37.76
C PRO A 167 21.17 -9.23 -38.43
N LEU A 168 21.13 -8.25 -39.34
CA LEU A 168 19.91 -7.90 -40.06
C LEU A 168 19.63 -8.95 -41.14
N GLU A 169 18.41 -9.44 -41.18
CA GLU A 169 17.88 -10.29 -42.23
C GLU A 169 17.01 -9.45 -43.17
N SER A 170 17.08 -9.78 -44.47
CA SER A 170 16.28 -9.10 -45.49
C SER A 170 15.07 -9.95 -45.84
N LEU A 171 13.88 -9.46 -45.54
CA LEU A 171 12.59 -10.09 -45.86
C LEU A 171 11.79 -9.16 -46.76
N GLY A 172 11.71 -9.50 -48.05
CA GLY A 172 11.12 -8.62 -49.07
C GLY A 172 11.94 -7.33 -49.23
N ARG A 173 11.29 -6.16 -49.10
CA ARG A 173 11.96 -4.85 -49.13
C ARG A 173 12.47 -4.38 -47.77
N TYR A 174 12.18 -5.11 -46.69
CA TYR A 174 12.51 -4.72 -45.33
C TYR A 174 13.82 -5.36 -44.90
N SER A 175 14.67 -4.58 -44.24
CA SER A 175 15.86 -5.07 -43.55
C SER A 175 15.68 -4.87 -42.05
N GLY A 176 15.78 -5.94 -41.28
CA GLY A 176 15.43 -5.92 -39.87
C GLY A 176 15.98 -7.11 -39.10
N VAL A 177 15.71 -7.15 -37.80
CA VAL A 177 16.10 -8.27 -36.93
C VAL A 177 14.98 -9.31 -36.98
N LEU A 178 15.29 -10.52 -37.45
CA LEU A 178 14.42 -11.68 -37.31
C LEU A 178 14.79 -12.42 -36.02
N THR A 179 13.80 -12.69 -35.17
CA THR A 179 13.94 -13.55 -34.00
C THR A 179 12.95 -14.70 -34.13
N GLN A 180 13.47 -15.92 -34.15
CA GLN A 180 12.68 -17.13 -34.30
C GLN A 180 12.77 -17.97 -33.02
N GLU A 181 11.64 -18.15 -32.36
CA GLU A 181 11.48 -19.04 -31.21
C GLU A 181 10.64 -20.27 -31.61
N GLU A 182 10.57 -21.30 -30.75
CA GLU A 182 9.89 -22.57 -31.08
C GLU A 182 8.42 -22.43 -31.50
N ARG A 183 7.74 -21.35 -31.09
CA ARG A 183 6.29 -21.17 -31.28
C ARG A 183 5.88 -19.85 -31.92
N HIS A 184 6.84 -18.98 -32.23
CA HIS A 184 6.56 -17.70 -32.90
C HIS A 184 7.80 -17.16 -33.62
N ALA A 185 7.55 -16.40 -34.68
CA ALA A 185 8.55 -15.59 -35.35
C ALA A 185 8.22 -14.11 -35.13
N SER A 186 9.23 -13.30 -34.86
CA SER A 186 9.09 -11.85 -34.79
C SER A 186 10.11 -11.16 -35.67
N PHE A 187 9.68 -10.11 -36.36
CA PHE A 187 10.51 -9.32 -37.25
C PHE A 187 10.37 -7.85 -36.92
N HIS A 188 11.50 -7.21 -36.67
CA HIS A 188 11.56 -5.81 -36.27
C HIS A 188 12.41 -5.04 -37.28
N ALA A 189 11.83 -4.06 -37.95
CA ALA A 189 12.48 -3.32 -39.02
C ALA A 189 12.18 -1.82 -38.95
N VAL A 190 13.08 -1.03 -39.54
CA VAL A 190 12.90 0.41 -39.77
C VAL A 190 12.79 0.65 -41.26
N ASP A 191 11.77 1.39 -41.67
CA ASP A 191 11.49 1.78 -43.05
C ASP A 191 11.23 3.29 -43.09
N GLY A 192 12.29 4.07 -43.30
CA GLY A 192 12.25 5.53 -43.18
C GLY A 192 11.77 5.98 -41.81
N ARG A 193 10.63 6.70 -41.77
CA ARG A 193 10.02 7.23 -40.52
C ARG A 193 9.21 6.18 -39.74
N ARG A 194 9.08 4.98 -40.29
CA ARG A 194 8.24 3.91 -39.75
C ARG A 194 9.10 2.87 -39.03
N LEU A 195 8.73 2.56 -37.79
CA LEU A 195 9.18 1.40 -37.05
C LEU A 195 8.10 0.34 -37.13
N LEU A 196 8.47 -0.86 -37.57
CA LEU A 196 7.55 -1.96 -37.84
C LEU A 196 7.97 -3.18 -37.03
N ARG A 197 7.06 -3.70 -36.21
CA ARG A 197 7.24 -4.96 -35.50
C ARG A 197 6.10 -5.90 -35.83
N ILE A 198 6.44 -7.07 -36.35
CA ILE A 198 5.47 -8.12 -36.67
C ILE A 198 5.79 -9.31 -35.79
N THR A 199 4.77 -9.86 -35.16
CA THR A 199 4.84 -11.14 -34.44
C THR A 199 3.82 -12.08 -35.05
N ALA A 200 4.22 -13.30 -35.38
CA ALA A 200 3.34 -14.32 -35.95
C ALA A 200 3.67 -15.70 -35.38
N VAL A 201 2.75 -16.66 -35.53
CA VAL A 201 2.92 -18.04 -35.05
C VAL A 201 4.10 -18.74 -35.72
N ASP A 202 4.38 -18.40 -36.97
CA ASP A 202 5.55 -18.89 -37.70
C ASP A 202 6.10 -17.86 -38.69
N ARG A 203 7.26 -18.21 -39.27
CA ARG A 203 7.94 -17.39 -40.26
C ARG A 203 7.14 -17.23 -41.56
N ALA A 204 6.36 -18.23 -41.96
CA ALA A 204 5.63 -18.20 -43.22
C ALA A 204 4.48 -17.18 -43.18
N ILE A 205 3.74 -17.11 -42.07
CA ILE A 205 2.71 -16.11 -41.80
C ILE A 205 3.33 -14.72 -41.75
N LEU A 206 4.49 -14.58 -41.09
CA LEU A 206 5.21 -13.31 -41.03
C LEU A 206 5.61 -12.80 -42.42
N GLU A 207 6.21 -13.65 -43.25
CA GLU A 207 6.59 -13.30 -44.63
C GLU A 207 5.37 -13.05 -45.53
N HIS A 208 4.25 -13.73 -45.29
CA HIS A 208 2.98 -13.44 -45.96
C HIS A 208 2.48 -12.03 -45.59
N ARG A 209 2.50 -11.68 -44.30
CA ARG A 209 2.07 -10.36 -43.81
C ARG A 209 2.97 -9.23 -44.32
N LEU A 210 4.29 -9.44 -44.36
CA LEU A 210 5.24 -8.49 -44.96
C LEU A 210 4.93 -8.21 -46.44
N ARG A 211 4.64 -9.27 -47.22
CA ARG A 211 4.25 -9.12 -48.64
C ARG A 211 2.92 -8.40 -48.80
N GLY A 212 1.96 -8.66 -47.91
CA GLY A 212 0.65 -7.99 -47.91
C GLY A 212 0.72 -6.48 -47.62
N MET A 213 1.68 -6.03 -46.80
CA MET A 213 1.86 -4.61 -46.49
C MET A 213 2.42 -3.77 -47.64
N ASP A 214 2.92 -4.41 -48.69
CA ASP A 214 3.36 -3.72 -49.90
C ASP A 214 2.20 -3.50 -50.88
N ALA A 215 1.04 -4.12 -50.63
CA ALA A 215 -0.20 -3.79 -51.33
C ALA A 215 -0.70 -2.42 -50.86
N PRO A 216 -1.24 -1.58 -51.77
CA PRO A 216 -1.87 -0.32 -51.37
C PRO A 216 -2.96 -0.63 -50.32
N PRO A 217 -3.03 0.14 -49.22
CA PRO A 217 -3.94 -0.16 -48.13
C PRO A 217 -5.36 -0.25 -48.69
N PRO A 218 -6.13 -1.31 -48.35
CA PRO A 218 -7.54 -1.32 -48.68
C PRO A 218 -8.17 -0.05 -48.11
N GLY A 219 -8.93 0.66 -48.94
CA GLY A 219 -9.64 1.88 -48.53
C GLY A 219 -10.38 1.60 -47.22
N PRO A 220 -10.45 2.58 -46.30
CA PRO A 220 -10.89 2.35 -44.92
C PRO A 220 -12.22 1.61 -44.91
N ALA A 221 -12.19 0.31 -44.61
CA ALA A 221 -13.39 -0.44 -44.33
C ALA A 221 -14.00 0.25 -43.11
N ALA A 222 -15.24 0.73 -43.27
CA ALA A 222 -15.98 1.37 -42.21
C ALA A 222 -16.14 0.35 -41.08
N SER A 223 -15.20 0.38 -40.13
CA SER A 223 -15.31 -0.32 -38.88
C SER A 223 -16.58 0.24 -38.23
N ALA A 224 -17.63 -0.58 -38.20
CA ALA A 224 -18.84 -0.27 -37.46
C ALA A 224 -18.42 -0.17 -36.00
N ALA A 225 -18.12 1.05 -35.55
CA ALA A 225 -17.74 1.35 -34.19
C ALA A 225 -18.86 0.83 -33.29
N ALA A 226 -18.62 -0.33 -32.67
CA ALA A 226 -19.48 -0.82 -31.61
C ALA A 226 -19.49 0.29 -30.56
N ALA A 227 -20.66 0.89 -30.36
CA ALA A 227 -20.82 2.01 -29.44
C ALA A 227 -20.37 1.56 -28.04
N THR A 228 -19.16 1.93 -27.66
CA THR A 228 -18.65 1.72 -26.32
C THR A 228 -19.55 2.55 -25.39
N PRO A 229 -20.07 1.96 -24.30
CA PRO A 229 -20.83 2.73 -23.33
C PRO A 229 -19.96 3.90 -22.84
N PRO A 230 -20.53 5.10 -22.63
CA PRO A 230 -19.77 6.25 -22.22
C PRO A 230 -19.05 5.93 -20.91
N GLU A 231 -17.72 5.93 -20.94
CA GLU A 231 -16.95 5.82 -19.72
C GLU A 231 -17.27 7.04 -18.85
N PRO A 232 -17.43 6.85 -17.52
CA PRO A 232 -17.56 7.98 -16.63
C PRO A 232 -16.34 8.87 -16.84
N PRO A 233 -16.52 10.20 -16.99
CA PRO A 233 -15.40 11.09 -17.21
C PRO A 233 -14.40 10.91 -16.07
N VAL A 234 -13.12 10.76 -16.40
CA VAL A 234 -12.03 10.50 -15.43
C VAL A 234 -12.08 11.47 -14.23
N ALA A 235 -12.52 12.71 -14.47
CA ALA A 235 -12.75 13.73 -13.44
C ALA A 235 -13.75 13.30 -12.34
N VAL A 236 -14.84 12.60 -12.70
CA VAL A 236 -15.84 12.12 -11.73
C VAL A 236 -15.27 10.99 -10.88
N LEU A 237 -14.53 10.05 -11.48
CA LEU A 237 -13.85 8.99 -10.73
C LEU A 237 -12.80 9.57 -9.77
N ALA A 238 -12.01 10.53 -10.24
CA ALA A 238 -11.03 11.22 -9.41
C ALA A 238 -11.69 11.98 -8.25
N ALA A 239 -12.78 12.71 -8.51
CA ALA A 239 -13.52 13.43 -7.48
C ALA A 239 -14.13 12.47 -6.43
N ALA A 240 -14.71 11.35 -6.88
CA ALA A 240 -15.25 10.33 -5.99
C ALA A 240 -14.15 9.72 -5.10
N LEU A 241 -12.97 9.43 -5.68
CA LEU A 241 -11.83 8.90 -4.92
C LEU A 241 -11.32 9.90 -3.87
N VAL A 242 -11.24 11.19 -4.21
CA VAL A 242 -10.83 12.25 -3.26
C VAL A 242 -11.83 12.36 -2.12
N LEU A 243 -13.13 12.46 -2.43
CA LEU A 243 -14.19 12.53 -1.42
C LEU A 243 -14.18 11.30 -0.51
N TYR A 244 -14.02 10.11 -1.08
CA TYR A 244 -13.90 8.87 -0.33
C TYR A 244 -12.68 8.87 0.60
N SER A 245 -11.52 9.30 0.10
CA SER A 245 -10.28 9.36 0.88
C SER A 245 -10.41 10.35 2.04
N LEU A 246 -11.04 11.51 1.83
CA LEU A 246 -11.32 12.48 2.89
C LEU A 246 -12.27 11.90 3.95
N PHE A 247 -13.30 11.18 3.53
CA PHE A 247 -14.20 10.49 4.44
C PHE A 247 -13.47 9.42 5.27
N VAL A 248 -12.68 8.56 4.63
CA VAL A 248 -11.89 7.53 5.32
C VAL A 248 -10.90 8.16 6.30
N ALA A 249 -10.22 9.24 5.91
CA ALA A 249 -9.32 9.98 6.80
C ALA A 249 -10.07 10.55 8.02
N TRP A 250 -11.25 11.14 7.81
CA TRP A 250 -12.08 11.65 8.90
C TRP A 250 -12.53 10.54 9.87
N VAL A 251 -13.01 9.40 9.35
CA VAL A 251 -13.39 8.23 10.16
C VAL A 251 -12.18 7.70 10.93
N PHE A 252 -11.02 7.56 10.25
CA PHE A 252 -9.78 7.11 10.86
C PHE A 252 -9.40 7.98 12.07
N LEU A 253 -9.35 9.31 11.90
CA LEU A 253 -9.00 10.24 12.99
C LEU A 253 -9.97 10.10 14.16
N ARG A 254 -11.27 10.01 13.89
CA ARG A 254 -12.31 9.88 14.92
C ARG A 254 -12.21 8.56 15.69
N LEU A 255 -12.12 7.43 14.99
CA LEU A 255 -12.03 6.13 15.64
C LEU A 255 -10.68 5.94 16.34
N ALA A 256 -9.58 6.45 15.79
CA ALA A 256 -8.27 6.36 16.44
C ALA A 256 -8.27 7.08 17.80
N THR A 257 -8.83 8.30 17.84
CA THR A 257 -9.00 9.05 19.10
C THR A 257 -9.92 8.32 20.06
N TRP A 258 -11.07 7.83 19.61
CA TRP A 258 -11.99 7.05 20.46
C TRP A 258 -11.32 5.81 21.04
N ALA A 259 -10.60 5.05 20.21
CA ALA A 259 -10.01 3.78 20.61
C ALA A 259 -8.88 3.95 21.63
N ALA A 260 -8.22 5.11 21.65
CA ALA A 260 -7.17 5.45 22.62
C ALA A 260 -7.67 6.29 23.81
N SER A 261 -8.98 6.53 23.92
CA SER A 261 -9.57 7.31 25.02
C SER A 261 -9.97 6.41 26.18
N HIS A 262 -9.81 6.88 27.42
CA HIS A 262 -10.25 6.19 28.63
C HIS A 262 -11.21 7.09 29.39
N ALA A 263 -12.42 6.59 29.62
CA ALA A 263 -13.45 7.32 30.34
C ALA A 263 -13.04 7.52 31.82
N ALA A 264 -13.53 8.60 32.41
CA ALA A 264 -13.45 8.81 33.85
C ALA A 264 -14.05 7.62 34.62
N MET A 265 -13.52 7.35 35.82
CA MET A 265 -14.08 6.31 36.67
C MET A 265 -15.52 6.69 37.08
N PRO A 266 -16.49 5.77 36.94
CA PRO A 266 -17.88 6.06 37.26
C PRO A 266 -18.05 6.35 38.75
N GLY A 267 -18.84 7.38 39.07
CA GLY A 267 -19.12 7.79 40.46
C GLY A 267 -18.02 8.60 41.14
N VAL A 268 -16.92 8.91 40.46
CA VAL A 268 -15.87 9.79 41.00
C VAL A 268 -16.19 11.24 40.66
N PRO A 269 -16.27 12.16 41.66
CA PRO A 269 -16.47 13.57 41.38
C PRO A 269 -15.26 14.17 40.66
N VAL A 270 -15.53 15.05 39.67
CA VAL A 270 -14.50 15.73 38.90
C VAL A 270 -13.69 16.66 39.82
N GLN A 271 -12.39 16.43 39.92
CA GLN A 271 -11.48 17.34 40.63
C GLN A 271 -11.19 18.59 39.81
N THR A 272 -10.82 19.70 40.45
CA THR A 272 -10.40 20.91 39.73
C THR A 272 -9.11 20.67 38.92
N ALA A 273 -8.93 21.43 37.84
CA ALA A 273 -7.75 21.29 36.99
C ALA A 273 -6.45 21.49 37.77
N THR A 274 -6.44 22.42 38.73
CA THR A 274 -5.29 22.68 39.61
C THR A 274 -4.95 21.47 40.49
N ALA A 275 -5.95 20.82 41.09
CA ALA A 275 -5.76 19.64 41.93
C ALA A 275 -5.19 18.47 41.12
N LEU A 276 -5.75 18.21 39.92
CA LEU A 276 -5.23 17.20 39.00
C LEU A 276 -3.79 17.51 38.57
N ARG A 277 -3.50 18.76 38.21
CA ARG A 277 -2.14 19.20 37.83
C ARG A 277 -1.12 18.92 38.92
N GLN A 278 -1.43 19.27 40.17
CA GLN A 278 -0.55 19.00 41.31
C GLN A 278 -0.35 17.50 41.55
N ARG A 279 -1.39 16.68 41.33
CA ARG A 279 -1.29 15.22 41.45
C ARG A 279 -0.38 14.63 40.38
N LEU A 280 -0.50 15.08 39.13
CA LEU A 280 0.36 14.64 38.02
C LEU A 280 1.83 15.08 38.21
N LEU A 281 2.08 16.30 38.70
CA LEU A 281 3.44 16.74 39.02
C LEU A 281 4.07 15.95 40.17
N ARG A 282 3.27 15.52 41.16
CA ARG A 282 3.74 14.62 42.22
C ARG A 282 4.06 13.23 41.71
N LEU A 283 3.29 12.71 40.74
CA LEU A 283 3.56 11.43 40.11
C LEU A 283 4.96 11.41 39.47
N GLY A 284 5.33 12.48 38.76
CA GLY A 284 6.66 12.61 38.16
C GLY A 284 7.83 12.78 39.15
N ARG A 285 7.58 12.82 40.46
CA ARG A 285 8.60 12.83 41.52
C ARG A 285 8.74 11.49 42.24
N GLN A 286 7.91 10.51 41.88
CA GLN A 286 8.03 9.15 42.39
C GLN A 286 9.15 8.42 41.66
N ASP A 287 9.55 7.26 42.18
CA ASP A 287 10.55 6.38 41.56
C ASP A 287 9.93 5.63 40.35
N LEU A 288 9.54 6.43 39.35
CA LEU A 288 8.98 5.98 38.08
C LEU A 288 9.99 6.27 36.96
N PRO A 289 9.98 5.49 35.87
CA PRO A 289 10.98 5.62 34.82
C PRO A 289 10.80 6.88 33.95
N PHE A 290 9.78 7.70 34.21
CA PHE A 290 9.45 8.91 33.47
C PHE A 290 9.30 10.11 34.40
N THR A 291 9.48 11.32 33.85
CA THR A 291 9.33 12.57 34.58
C THR A 291 8.11 13.33 34.09
N VAL A 292 7.49 14.14 34.95
CA VAL A 292 6.39 15.03 34.59
C VAL A 292 6.77 16.46 34.96
N ARG A 293 6.77 17.35 33.97
CA ARG A 293 7.12 18.76 34.12
C ARG A 293 6.02 19.68 33.58
N PRO A 294 5.96 20.95 34.04
CA PRO A 294 5.13 21.96 33.39
C PRO A 294 5.46 22.12 31.90
N GLY A 295 4.43 22.31 31.08
CA GLY A 295 4.56 22.71 29.69
C GLY A 295 4.67 24.24 29.53
N ASP A 296 4.55 24.69 28.28
CA ASP A 296 4.68 26.11 27.93
C ASP A 296 3.49 26.93 28.44
N ALA A 297 2.28 26.33 28.45
CA ALA A 297 1.06 26.94 28.96
C ALA A 297 0.69 26.40 30.35
N PRO A 298 -0.05 27.18 31.19
CA PRO A 298 -0.41 26.75 32.54
C PRO A 298 -1.31 25.51 32.60
N GLN A 299 -2.08 25.26 31.54
CA GLN A 299 -2.91 24.07 31.36
C GLN A 299 -2.15 22.87 30.76
N GLU A 300 -0.85 23.01 30.51
CA GLU A 300 -0.04 21.98 29.86
C GLU A 300 0.95 21.33 30.81
N LEU A 301 1.12 20.02 30.63
CA LEU A 301 2.12 19.20 31.28
C LEU A 301 2.82 18.35 30.23
N ILE A 302 4.09 18.07 30.45
CA ILE A 302 4.90 17.21 29.60
C ILE A 302 5.33 16.02 30.46
N ALA A 303 4.83 14.84 30.12
CA ALA A 303 5.37 13.58 30.64
C ALA A 303 6.39 13.05 29.64
N GLU A 304 7.61 12.77 30.09
CA GLU A 304 8.71 12.35 29.23
C GLU A 304 9.43 11.16 29.83
N TRP A 305 9.64 10.14 29.00
CA TRP A 305 10.43 8.97 29.29
C TRP A 305 11.60 8.88 28.31
N ARG A 306 12.82 8.96 28.85
CA ARG A 306 14.07 8.66 28.14
C ARG A 306 14.47 7.24 28.50
N HIS A 307 14.15 6.27 27.64
CA HIS A 307 14.23 4.84 28.02
C HIS A 307 15.56 4.17 27.65
N ALA A 308 16.30 4.71 26.69
CA ALA A 308 17.62 4.19 26.34
C ALA A 308 18.53 5.39 26.10
N GLU A 309 19.49 5.61 26.99
CA GLU A 309 20.66 6.43 26.72
C GLU A 309 21.85 5.55 27.07
N ALA A 310 22.27 4.75 26.11
CA ALA A 310 23.32 3.77 26.31
C ALA A 310 24.35 3.88 25.19
N THR A 311 25.61 3.84 25.62
CA THR A 311 26.78 3.80 24.74
C THR A 311 27.46 2.45 24.96
N TRP A 312 27.62 1.66 23.91
CA TRP A 312 28.30 0.36 23.99
C TRP A 312 29.28 0.15 22.83
N LEU A 313 30.23 -0.76 23.03
CA LEU A 313 31.17 -1.21 22.02
C LEU A 313 30.70 -2.56 21.48
N ASP A 314 30.27 -2.59 20.22
CA ASP A 314 29.85 -3.78 19.48
C ASP A 314 30.86 -4.05 18.37
N LEU A 315 31.58 -5.19 18.41
CA LEU A 315 32.44 -5.67 17.31
C LEU A 315 33.31 -4.55 16.64
N MET A 316 33.99 -3.72 17.44
CA MET A 316 34.80 -2.55 17.01
C MET A 316 34.03 -1.28 16.58
N ARG A 317 32.75 -1.17 16.91
CA ARG A 317 31.91 0.02 16.69
C ARG A 317 31.38 0.57 18.00
N LEU A 318 31.58 1.86 18.23
CA LEU A 318 30.91 2.61 19.29
C LEU A 318 29.50 2.93 18.81
N ARG A 319 28.47 2.46 19.52
CA ARG A 319 27.07 2.75 19.20
C ARG A 319 26.42 3.51 20.35
N HIS A 320 25.66 4.54 20.02
CA HIS A 320 24.90 5.38 20.94
C HIS A 320 23.44 5.40 20.51
N VAL A 321 22.56 4.86 21.35
CA VAL A 321 21.12 4.85 21.11
C VAL A 321 20.44 5.76 22.13
N ASN A 322 19.68 6.73 21.64
CA ASN A 322 18.80 7.59 22.43
C ASN A 322 17.35 7.42 21.99
N ARG A 323 16.45 7.03 22.91
CA ARG A 323 15.00 6.95 22.64
C ARG A 323 14.19 7.73 23.65
N VAL A 324 13.28 8.54 23.14
CA VAL A 324 12.42 9.43 23.93
C VAL A 324 10.97 9.23 23.53
N VAL A 325 10.11 9.06 24.53
CA VAL A 325 8.65 9.11 24.39
C VAL A 325 8.16 10.30 25.21
N ARG A 326 7.35 11.15 24.58
CA ARG A 326 6.83 12.36 25.20
C ARG A 326 5.32 12.43 25.01
N TYR A 327 4.60 12.63 26.11
CA TYR A 327 3.19 12.99 26.12
C TYR A 327 3.03 14.46 26.51
N ARG A 328 2.45 15.26 25.62
CA ARG A 328 1.95 16.60 25.94
C ARG A 328 0.50 16.48 26.38
N LEU A 329 0.27 16.69 27.67
CA LEU A 329 -1.04 16.65 28.31
C LEU A 329 -1.58 18.07 28.38
N ARG A 330 -2.79 18.30 27.87
CA ARG A 330 -3.50 19.58 27.97
C ARG A 330 -4.81 19.38 28.74
N LEU A 331 -4.95 20.06 29.87
CA LEU A 331 -6.14 19.98 30.72
C LEU A 331 -7.22 20.90 30.14
N ASP A 332 -8.42 20.35 29.94
CA ASP A 332 -9.62 21.04 29.48
C ASP A 332 -10.72 20.87 30.53
N GLU A 333 -10.84 21.88 31.39
CA GLU A 333 -11.71 21.86 32.58
C GLU A 333 -13.20 21.90 32.22
N ASP A 334 -13.56 22.62 31.15
CA ASP A 334 -14.94 22.73 30.67
C ASP A 334 -15.56 21.36 30.33
N ARG A 335 -14.71 20.43 29.87
CA ARG A 335 -15.11 19.08 29.46
C ARG A 335 -14.60 17.99 30.40
N ALA A 336 -13.91 18.35 31.48
CA ALA A 336 -13.23 17.42 32.38
C ALA A 336 -12.38 16.38 31.61
N GLN A 337 -11.65 16.81 30.59
CA GLN A 337 -10.85 15.94 29.73
C GLN A 337 -9.37 16.36 29.69
N VAL A 338 -8.47 15.40 29.62
CA VAL A 338 -7.05 15.60 29.38
C VAL A 338 -6.75 15.17 27.95
N ARG A 339 -6.46 16.15 27.09
CA ARG A 339 -6.09 15.92 25.70
C ARG A 339 -4.60 15.60 25.64
N VAL A 340 -4.26 14.43 25.12
CA VAL A 340 -2.89 13.92 25.10
C VAL A 340 -2.39 13.89 23.67
N ARG A 341 -1.19 14.40 23.43
CA ARG A 341 -0.46 14.23 22.17
C ARG A 341 0.81 13.45 22.42
N GLU A 342 0.98 12.37 21.68
CA GLU A 342 2.18 11.53 21.73
C GLU A 342 3.18 11.92 20.64
N PHE A 343 4.44 11.97 21.06
CA PHE A 343 5.61 12.13 20.22
C PHE A 343 6.65 11.10 20.62
N GLN A 344 7.16 10.34 19.66
CA GLN A 344 8.28 9.43 19.87
C GLN A 344 9.45 9.83 18.97
N ALA A 345 10.66 9.76 19.50
CA ALA A 345 11.88 9.94 18.73
C ALA A 345 12.92 8.88 19.11
N ALA A 346 13.61 8.37 18.10
CA ALA A 346 14.74 7.46 18.22
C ALA A 346 15.92 8.01 17.43
N PHE A 347 17.07 8.05 18.08
CA PHE A 347 18.35 8.45 17.54
C PHE A 347 19.33 7.30 17.75
N ASP A 348 20.05 6.93 16.70
CA ASP A 348 21.03 5.86 16.72
C ASP A 348 22.25 6.34 15.95
N ALA A 349 23.38 6.42 16.62
CA ALA A 349 24.66 6.77 16.03
C ALA A 349 25.63 5.62 16.21
N SER A 350 26.34 5.21 15.17
CA SER A 350 27.41 4.22 15.28
C SER A 350 28.67 4.70 14.57
N ALA A 351 29.84 4.40 15.13
CA ALA A 351 31.14 4.78 14.56
C ALA A 351 32.14 3.64 14.74
N GLY A 352 32.85 3.26 13.68
CA GLY A 352 33.97 2.32 13.76
C GLY A 352 34.84 2.33 12.52
N ALA A 353 35.70 1.31 12.37
CA ALA A 353 36.73 1.28 11.32
C ALA A 353 36.20 1.40 9.88
N GLY A 354 34.95 1.01 9.64
CA GLY A 354 34.27 1.11 8.34
C GLY A 354 33.45 2.39 8.12
N GLY A 355 33.52 3.38 9.02
CA GLY A 355 32.80 4.64 8.92
C GLY A 355 31.77 4.87 10.03
N ALA A 356 31.13 6.05 9.97
CA ALA A 356 30.08 6.48 10.89
C ALA A 356 28.71 6.42 10.22
N ASP A 357 27.70 5.96 10.96
CA ASP A 357 26.29 5.93 10.56
C ASP A 357 25.46 6.72 11.57
N LEU A 358 24.47 7.45 11.07
CA LEU A 358 23.58 8.29 11.85
C LEU A 358 22.15 8.07 11.38
N SER A 359 21.28 7.59 12.26
CA SER A 359 19.86 7.44 11.98
C SER A 359 19.01 8.18 12.99
N TYR A 360 18.03 8.92 12.49
CA TYR A 360 17.04 9.62 13.29
C TYR A 360 15.65 9.28 12.76
N ARG A 361 14.74 8.88 13.66
CA ARG A 361 13.34 8.60 13.36
C ARG A 361 12.45 9.29 14.38
N ALA A 362 11.48 10.05 13.91
CA ALA A 362 10.47 10.68 14.76
C ALA A 362 9.08 10.31 14.25
N THR A 363 8.18 9.96 15.17
CA THR A 363 6.80 9.62 14.86
C THR A 363 5.85 10.43 15.72
N TRP A 364 4.77 10.87 15.08
CA TRP A 364 3.63 11.51 15.70
C TRP A 364 2.44 10.60 15.45
N GLY A 365 1.71 10.21 16.49
CA GLY A 365 0.71 9.18 16.30
C GLY A 365 0.03 8.69 17.57
N VAL A 366 -0.93 7.80 17.38
CA VAL A 366 -1.52 7.00 18.45
C VAL A 366 -0.86 5.63 18.45
N SER A 367 -0.01 5.35 19.44
CA SER A 367 0.55 4.01 19.61
C SER A 367 -0.42 3.16 20.42
N PHE A 368 -1.17 2.25 19.80
CA PHE A 368 -2.08 1.37 20.54
C PHE A 368 -1.33 0.39 21.45
N PHE A 369 -0.24 -0.18 20.93
CA PHE A 369 0.67 -1.04 21.66
C PHE A 369 2.08 -0.84 21.11
N ASP A 370 3.09 -0.75 21.98
CA ASP A 370 4.49 -0.84 21.59
C ASP A 370 5.26 -1.55 22.72
N ARG A 371 5.62 -2.80 22.46
CA ARG A 371 6.46 -3.59 23.34
C ARG A 371 7.69 -4.01 22.55
N ARG A 372 8.86 -3.56 22.99
CA ARG A 372 10.14 -3.92 22.38
C ARG A 372 11.01 -4.61 23.40
N VAL A 373 11.55 -5.75 23.00
CA VAL A 373 12.61 -6.43 23.73
C VAL A 373 13.82 -6.37 22.82
N GLU A 374 14.78 -5.52 23.18
CA GLU A 374 16.05 -5.42 22.46
C GLU A 374 17.13 -5.94 23.40
N GLY A 375 17.77 -7.05 23.00
CA GLY A 375 18.96 -7.56 23.64
C GLY A 375 20.16 -7.22 22.79
N VAL A 376 21.14 -6.53 23.35
CA VAL A 376 22.41 -6.27 22.68
C VAL A 376 23.51 -7.01 23.42
N LEU A 377 24.24 -7.87 22.71
CA LEU A 377 25.48 -8.46 23.19
C LEU A 377 26.63 -7.48 22.90
N GLY A 378 27.14 -6.83 23.94
CA GLY A 378 28.27 -5.92 23.83
C GLY A 378 28.98 -5.73 25.16
N LEU A 379 30.24 -5.29 25.13
CA LEU A 379 30.97 -4.88 26.32
C LEU A 379 30.55 -3.45 26.66
N GLN A 380 29.96 -3.25 27.84
CA GLN A 380 29.55 -1.93 28.29
C GLN A 380 30.79 -1.11 28.68
N LEU A 381 30.82 0.17 28.32
CA LEU A 381 31.82 1.11 28.83
C LEU A 381 31.15 1.99 29.88
N ARG A 382 31.61 1.89 31.13
CA ARG A 382 31.27 2.83 32.19
C ARG A 382 32.51 3.65 32.49
N ASP A 383 32.39 4.98 32.38
CA ASP A 383 33.50 5.92 32.58
C ASP A 383 34.75 5.60 31.70
N GLY A 384 34.52 5.13 30.47
CA GLY A 384 35.59 4.81 29.52
C GLY A 384 36.33 3.49 29.76
N LYS A 385 35.89 2.66 30.73
CA LYS A 385 36.48 1.35 31.01
C LYS A 385 35.53 0.23 30.60
N PRO A 386 36.00 -0.82 29.90
CA PRO A 386 35.18 -1.97 29.56
C PRO A 386 34.85 -2.77 30.81
N THR A 387 33.58 -2.82 31.18
CA THR A 387 33.05 -3.71 32.22
C THR A 387 32.65 -5.03 31.58
N GLY A 388 33.05 -6.16 32.17
CA GLY A 388 32.78 -7.52 31.67
C GLY A 388 31.33 -8.00 31.84
N GLU A 389 30.38 -7.09 32.07
CA GLU A 389 28.97 -7.41 32.19
C GLU A 389 28.39 -7.64 30.79
N ILE A 390 27.98 -8.88 30.54
CA ILE A 390 27.39 -9.32 29.27
C ILE A 390 25.91 -8.94 29.23
N ALA A 391 25.53 -8.32 28.13
CA ALA A 391 24.17 -8.17 27.61
C ALA A 391 23.15 -7.44 28.48
N HIS A 392 22.98 -6.14 28.22
CA HIS A 392 21.74 -5.47 28.62
C HIS A 392 20.61 -5.88 27.67
N ALA A 393 19.63 -6.61 28.23
CA ALA A 393 18.31 -6.76 27.64
C ALA A 393 17.45 -5.61 28.16
N TRP A 394 17.13 -4.66 27.29
CA TRP A 394 16.16 -3.61 27.62
C TRP A 394 14.78 -4.03 27.14
N ARG A 395 13.81 -3.90 28.05
CA ARG A 395 12.40 -4.07 27.73
C ARG A 395 11.72 -2.71 27.80
N PHE A 396 11.29 -2.24 26.65
CA PHE A 396 10.44 -1.06 26.53
C PHE A 396 9.00 -1.51 26.46
N ASP A 397 8.17 -0.99 27.37
CA ASP A 397 6.73 -1.15 27.32
C ASP A 397 6.08 0.22 27.56
N ILE A 398 5.49 0.80 26.52
CA ILE A 398 4.89 2.14 26.58
C ILE A 398 3.78 2.24 27.65
N ASP A 399 3.18 1.12 28.03
CA ASP A 399 2.14 1.06 29.05
C ASP A 399 2.70 1.32 30.47
N GLU A 400 4.01 1.17 30.70
CA GLU A 400 4.66 1.52 31.97
C GLU A 400 4.59 3.04 32.27
N MET A 401 4.64 3.88 31.22
CA MET A 401 4.41 5.32 31.37
C MET A 401 2.92 5.69 31.26
N ARG A 402 2.18 5.06 30.34
CA ARG A 402 0.78 5.41 30.07
C ARG A 402 -0.15 5.03 31.22
N SER A 403 -0.02 3.82 31.77
CA SER A 403 -0.97 3.28 32.74
C SER A 403 -1.05 4.14 34.02
N PRO A 404 0.07 4.55 34.65
CA PRO A 404 0.01 5.40 35.83
C PRO A 404 -0.65 6.76 35.55
N LEU A 405 -0.39 7.36 34.39
CA LEU A 405 -0.99 8.64 34.00
C LEU A 405 -2.50 8.50 33.80
N VAL A 406 -2.93 7.48 33.03
CA VAL A 406 -4.36 7.19 32.80
C VAL A 406 -5.07 6.94 34.12
N GLN A 407 -4.50 6.14 35.03
CA GLN A 407 -5.10 5.84 36.33
C GLN A 407 -5.25 7.10 37.18
N VAL A 408 -4.23 7.96 37.26
CA VAL A 408 -4.31 9.21 38.04
C VAL A 408 -5.37 10.16 37.48
N ILE A 409 -5.48 10.27 36.16
CA ILE A 409 -6.44 11.14 35.48
C ILE A 409 -7.87 10.62 35.65
N THR A 410 -8.11 9.34 35.34
CA THR A 410 -9.44 8.73 35.43
C THR A 410 -9.95 8.62 36.86
N ALA A 411 -9.05 8.37 37.84
CA ALA A 411 -9.38 8.40 39.27
C ALA A 411 -9.56 9.81 39.85
N ALA A 412 -9.29 10.86 39.06
CA ALA A 412 -9.65 12.23 39.40
C ALA A 412 -11.01 12.66 38.81
N GLY A 413 -11.71 11.75 38.13
CA GLY A 413 -12.96 12.03 37.43
C GLY A 413 -12.77 12.64 36.04
N TRP A 414 -11.56 12.61 35.48
CA TRP A 414 -11.26 13.18 34.16
C TRP A 414 -11.16 12.11 33.07
N GLU A 415 -11.55 12.45 31.84
CA GLU A 415 -11.37 11.60 30.68
C GLU A 415 -9.93 11.73 30.14
N TRP A 416 -9.26 10.60 29.87
CA TRP A 416 -8.03 10.59 29.07
C TRP A 416 -8.42 10.53 27.60
N ARG A 417 -8.03 11.53 26.80
CA ARG A 417 -8.36 11.57 25.37
C ARG A 417 -7.12 11.75 24.52
N HIS A 418 -6.77 10.72 23.76
CA HIS A 418 -5.60 10.78 22.88
C HIS A 418 -5.95 11.45 21.56
N VAL A 419 -5.25 12.53 21.21
CA VAL A 419 -5.51 13.34 20.00
C VAL A 419 -4.27 13.38 19.10
N LEU A 420 -4.49 13.14 17.82
CA LEU A 420 -3.44 13.28 16.79
C LEU A 420 -3.13 14.76 16.52
N VAL A 421 -4.20 15.56 16.44
CA VAL A 421 -4.16 16.99 16.15
C VAL A 421 -4.91 17.73 17.25
N ASP A 422 -4.33 18.82 17.75
CA ASP A 422 -4.99 19.69 18.74
C ASP A 422 -6.05 20.59 18.06
N ALA A 423 -7.11 19.98 17.55
CA ALA A 423 -8.23 20.68 16.93
C ALA A 423 -9.49 20.52 17.78
N ARG A 424 -10.22 21.60 18.11
CA ARG A 424 -11.37 21.54 19.06
C ARG A 424 -12.51 20.60 18.61
N TRP A 425 -12.60 20.28 17.33
CA TRP A 425 -13.62 19.41 16.71
C TRP A 425 -13.25 17.92 16.69
N LEU A 426 -12.02 17.57 17.12
CA LEU A 426 -11.51 16.21 17.34
C LEU A 426 -11.40 15.92 18.84
#